data_AF-A0A8T0CYW9-F1
#
_entry.id   AF-A0A8T0CYW9-F1
#
_cell.length_a   1.000
_cell.length_b   1.000
_cell.length_c   1.000
_cell.angle_alpha   90.00
_cell.angle_beta   90.00
_cell.angle_gamma   90.00
#
_symmetry.space_group_name_H-M   'P 1'
#
loop_
_entity.id
_entity.type
_entity.pdbx_description
1 polymer ?
#
loop_
_entity_poly.entity_id
_entity_poly.type
_entity_poly.pdbx_seq_one_letter_code
_entity_poly.pdbx_strand_id
1 'polypeptide(L)'
;MCKLIEVLLTHPGCPSMNLERNKLNPILAMSFVFSMIWGLAGGSIDANWDVVDSFVRNLFDDLGDARLPQHGDLWSCYVDMETRRMDSWEKLLTSFTYSKDVPFFDMVVPTIDTVRFGYLLDKLLAARHSVLFTGLTGVGKSVVARGTLNSIAVERGYVPAFVNFSAQTSSNRTQEMIEAKLEKKKKGVRGAPKDKRVILFVDDLNMPKLDTYGSQPPIELLRQFQDFGGFYDRDKLEWIEIRDMTLSAACGPPGGGRNPLTPRLVRHFSVLAIPPPSEANLKQIFSTILKGFLRDFSQTVRGATEAVVSAAVEIYVRMAKELLPTPTKSHYVFNLRDLSKCIQGILQCDSAVIRDKAGITRLFMHEALRVFHDRLINQEDKGFFNEMLVEMTSKYFGEVSAK
;
A
#
# COMPACT_ATOMS: atom_id res chain seq x y z
N MET A 1 9.72 -11.21 -13.00
CA MET A 1 9.18 -11.99 -14.13
C MET A 1 9.23 -13.49 -13.85
N CYS A 2 10.40 -14.15 -13.81
CA CYS A 2 10.50 -15.61 -13.71
C CYS A 2 9.74 -16.21 -12.50
N LYS A 3 9.80 -15.55 -11.34
CA LYS A 3 9.05 -15.97 -10.15
C LYS A 3 7.54 -15.87 -10.28
N LEU A 4 7.02 -14.88 -11.02
CA LEU A 4 5.59 -14.81 -11.32
C LEU A 4 5.17 -15.93 -12.26
N ILE A 5 5.96 -16.21 -13.30
CA ILE A 5 5.70 -17.31 -14.24
C ILE A 5 5.70 -18.64 -13.50
N GLU A 6 6.73 -18.90 -12.68
CA GLU A 6 6.82 -20.10 -11.84
C GLU A 6 5.54 -20.28 -11.03
N VAL A 7 5.12 -19.25 -10.30
CA VAL A 7 3.92 -19.30 -9.46
C VAL A 7 2.65 -19.53 -10.27
N LEU A 8 2.48 -18.83 -11.39
CA LEU A 8 1.28 -18.93 -12.20
C LEU A 8 1.13 -20.29 -12.89
N LEU A 9 2.21 -21.05 -13.01
CA LEU A 9 2.24 -22.29 -13.77
C LEU A 9 2.44 -23.55 -12.92
N THR A 10 3.03 -23.46 -11.73
CA THR A 10 3.44 -24.65 -10.95
C THR A 10 2.79 -24.76 -9.57
N HIS A 11 2.15 -23.70 -9.07
CA HIS A 11 1.53 -23.72 -7.73
C HIS A 11 0.10 -24.30 -7.73
N PRO A 12 -0.45 -24.60 -6.54
CA PRO A 12 -1.82 -25.11 -6.43
C PRO A 12 -2.84 -24.18 -7.10
N GLY A 13 -3.76 -24.76 -7.87
CA GLY A 13 -4.76 -24.03 -8.66
C GLY A 13 -4.33 -23.69 -10.09
N CYS A 14 -3.12 -24.06 -10.50
CA CYS A 14 -2.64 -23.88 -11.87
C CYS A 14 -3.17 -24.96 -12.82
N PRO A 15 -3.33 -24.64 -14.12
CA PRO A 15 -3.79 -25.60 -15.12
C PRO A 15 -2.77 -26.73 -15.34
N SER A 16 -3.27 -27.93 -15.62
CA SER A 16 -2.41 -29.09 -15.88
C SER A 16 -1.55 -28.86 -17.13
N MET A 17 -0.25 -29.13 -17.00
CA MET A 17 0.69 -29.07 -18.14
C MET A 17 0.44 -30.18 -19.18
N ASN A 18 -0.43 -31.15 -18.86
CA ASN A 18 -0.82 -32.23 -19.78
C ASN A 18 -2.03 -31.87 -20.65
N LEU A 19 -2.49 -30.61 -20.62
CA LEU A 19 -3.57 -30.15 -21.50
C LEU A 19 -3.14 -30.14 -22.98
N GLU A 20 -4.12 -30.27 -23.86
CA GLU A 20 -3.92 -30.10 -25.30
C GLU A 20 -3.30 -28.73 -25.62
N ARG A 21 -2.40 -28.68 -26.61
CA ARG A 21 -1.66 -27.46 -26.99
C ARG A 21 -2.57 -26.24 -27.20
N ASN A 22 -3.73 -26.43 -27.84
CA ASN A 22 -4.68 -25.34 -28.12
C ASN A 22 -5.29 -24.71 -26.85
N LYS A 23 -5.30 -25.44 -25.73
CA LYS A 23 -5.78 -24.95 -24.43
C LYS A 23 -4.64 -24.42 -23.57
N LEU A 24 -3.45 -25.01 -23.71
CA LEU A 24 -2.26 -24.67 -22.93
C LEU A 24 -1.57 -23.40 -23.44
N ASN A 25 -1.40 -23.26 -24.76
CA ASN A 25 -0.68 -22.13 -25.36
C ASN A 25 -1.23 -20.76 -24.93
N PRO A 26 -2.57 -20.51 -24.92
CA PRO A 26 -3.08 -19.23 -24.48
C PRO A 26 -2.74 -18.90 -23.03
N ILE A 27 -2.77 -19.91 -22.15
CA ILE A 27 -2.47 -19.73 -20.73
C ILE A 27 -1.01 -19.37 -20.54
N LEU A 28 -0.11 -20.06 -21.24
CA LEU A 28 1.32 -19.78 -21.21
C LEU A 28 1.60 -18.36 -21.73
N ALA A 29 1.00 -17.98 -22.86
CA ALA A 29 1.13 -16.65 -23.44
C ALA A 29 0.64 -15.55 -22.49
N MET A 30 -0.59 -15.66 -21.97
CA MET A 30 -1.14 -14.69 -21.01
C MET A 30 -0.30 -14.59 -19.74
N SER A 31 0.13 -15.72 -19.18
CA SER A 31 0.95 -15.75 -17.96
C SER A 31 2.32 -15.12 -18.18
N PHE A 32 2.90 -15.31 -19.37
CA PHE A 32 4.16 -14.69 -19.76
C PHE A 32 4.00 -13.16 -19.86
N VAL A 33 3.00 -12.69 -20.60
CA VAL A 33 2.73 -11.25 -20.77
C VAL A 33 2.49 -10.58 -19.42
N PHE A 34 1.61 -11.14 -18.59
CA PHE A 34 1.35 -10.64 -17.24
C PHE A 34 2.62 -10.57 -16.39
N SER A 35 3.43 -11.63 -16.41
CA SER A 35 4.66 -11.70 -15.63
C SER A 35 5.75 -10.76 -16.14
N MET A 36 5.74 -10.44 -17.43
CA MET A 36 6.65 -9.48 -18.05
C MET A 36 6.30 -8.05 -17.62
N ILE A 37 5.03 -7.66 -17.73
CA ILE A 37 4.53 -6.33 -17.30
C ILE A 37 4.93 -6.08 -15.84
N TRP A 38 4.50 -6.96 -14.93
CA TRP A 38 4.77 -6.80 -13.50
C TRP A 38 6.23 -7.04 -13.12
N GLY A 39 6.94 -7.86 -13.90
CA GLY A 39 8.32 -8.20 -13.64
C GLY A 39 9.33 -7.15 -14.07
N LEU A 40 9.03 -6.38 -15.13
CA LEU A 40 9.94 -5.39 -15.70
C LEU A 40 9.52 -3.96 -15.42
N ALA A 41 8.21 -3.69 -15.43
CA ALA A 41 7.65 -2.35 -15.27
C ALA A 41 6.86 -2.17 -13.96
N GLY A 42 6.67 -3.24 -13.18
CA GLY A 42 5.96 -3.17 -11.89
C GLY A 42 6.61 -2.23 -10.87
N GLY A 43 7.90 -1.92 -11.01
CA GLY A 43 8.62 -0.96 -10.16
C GLY A 43 8.52 0.51 -10.62
N SER A 44 7.82 0.79 -11.72
CA SER A 44 7.69 2.15 -12.28
C SER A 44 6.51 2.90 -11.65
N ILE A 45 6.80 4.06 -11.06
CA ILE A 45 5.81 4.96 -10.44
C ILE A 45 5.23 5.87 -11.54
N ASP A 46 4.11 5.45 -12.13
CA ASP A 46 2.98 6.29 -12.58
C ASP A 46 3.18 7.43 -13.60
N ALA A 47 4.15 7.34 -14.51
CA ALA A 47 4.19 8.20 -15.71
C ALA A 47 4.33 7.44 -17.04
N ASN A 48 4.46 6.12 -16.98
CA ASN A 48 4.78 5.29 -18.15
C ASN A 48 3.86 4.07 -18.30
N TRP A 49 2.77 3.95 -17.53
CA TRP A 49 1.89 2.79 -17.62
C TRP A 49 1.25 2.68 -19.01
N ASP A 50 0.81 3.79 -19.60
CA ASP A 50 0.26 3.83 -20.97
C ASP A 50 1.31 3.51 -22.04
N VAL A 51 2.55 3.97 -21.84
CA VAL A 51 3.68 3.70 -22.74
C VAL A 51 4.04 2.22 -22.70
N VAL A 52 4.11 1.64 -21.50
CA VAL A 52 4.38 0.21 -21.32
C VAL A 52 3.23 -0.63 -21.87
N ASP A 53 1.98 -0.21 -21.63
CA ASP A 53 0.79 -0.89 -22.15
C ASP A 53 0.85 -0.94 -23.69
N SER A 54 1.05 0.22 -24.32
CA SER A 54 1.17 0.33 -25.78
C SER A 54 2.34 -0.50 -26.32
N PHE A 55 3.50 -0.45 -25.65
CA PHE A 55 4.68 -1.24 -26.02
C PHE A 55 4.41 -2.75 -25.96
N VAL A 56 3.79 -3.23 -24.89
CA VAL A 56 3.47 -4.65 -24.70
C VAL A 56 2.43 -5.10 -25.72
N ARG A 57 1.40 -4.30 -25.99
CA ARG A 57 0.41 -4.60 -27.04
C ARG A 57 1.08 -4.76 -28.40
N ASN A 58 1.93 -3.80 -28.78
CA ASN A 58 2.66 -3.85 -30.05
C ASN A 58 3.61 -5.05 -30.12
N LEU A 59 4.26 -5.42 -29.00
CA LEU A 59 5.19 -6.55 -28.94
C LEU A 59 4.49 -7.91 -29.14
N PHE A 60 3.22 -8.02 -28.74
CA PHE A 60 2.45 -9.27 -28.78
C PHE A 60 1.26 -9.22 -29.75
N ASP A 61 1.22 -8.24 -30.66
CA ASP A 61 0.12 -8.09 -31.64
C ASP A 61 -0.03 -9.33 -32.53
N ASP A 62 1.10 -9.90 -32.96
CA ASP A 62 1.15 -11.12 -33.76
C ASP A 62 0.85 -12.41 -32.94
N LEU A 63 0.81 -12.32 -31.60
CA LEU A 63 0.59 -13.47 -30.72
C LEU A 63 -0.89 -13.58 -30.31
N GLY A 64 -1.72 -14.08 -31.23
CA GLY A 64 -3.16 -14.27 -30.98
C GLY A 64 -3.49 -15.15 -29.76
N ASP A 65 -2.60 -16.05 -29.37
CA ASP A 65 -2.74 -16.87 -28.15
C ASP A 65 -2.73 -16.03 -26.86
N ALA A 66 -2.09 -14.85 -26.84
CA ALA A 66 -2.04 -14.00 -25.65
C ALA A 66 -3.40 -13.38 -25.28
N ARG A 67 -4.37 -13.33 -26.23
CA ARG A 67 -5.75 -12.89 -26.00
C ARG A 67 -5.85 -11.60 -25.16
N LEU A 68 -5.06 -10.60 -25.54
CA LEU A 68 -5.01 -9.34 -24.80
C LEU A 68 -6.38 -8.64 -24.80
N PRO A 69 -6.83 -8.07 -23.68
CA PRO A 69 -8.08 -7.31 -23.60
C PRO A 69 -8.10 -6.16 -24.61
N GLN A 70 -9.17 -6.04 -25.41
CA GLN A 70 -9.32 -4.95 -26.40
C GLN A 70 -9.73 -3.60 -25.77
N HIS A 71 -10.32 -3.64 -24.58
CA HIS A 71 -10.77 -2.47 -23.84
C HIS A 71 -10.11 -2.43 -22.46
N GLY A 72 -9.80 -1.21 -22.00
CA GLY A 72 -9.07 -0.98 -20.76
C GLY A 72 -7.56 -1.20 -20.90
N ASP A 73 -6.84 -0.95 -19.82
CA ASP A 73 -5.39 -1.14 -19.74
C ASP A 73 -5.04 -2.54 -19.20
N LEU A 74 -3.85 -3.03 -19.55
CA LEU A 74 -3.33 -4.33 -19.12
C LEU A 74 -3.00 -4.39 -17.62
N TRP A 75 -2.80 -3.23 -16.98
CA TRP A 75 -2.54 -3.15 -15.53
C TRP A 75 -3.80 -3.42 -14.72
N SER A 76 -4.96 -3.15 -15.31
CA SER A 76 -6.30 -3.36 -14.77
C SER A 76 -6.80 -4.80 -14.92
N CYS A 77 -5.96 -5.71 -15.42
CA CYS A 77 -6.30 -7.12 -15.59
C CYS A 77 -5.37 -8.08 -14.82
N TYR A 78 -5.91 -9.24 -14.49
CA TYR A 78 -5.19 -10.40 -13.97
C TYR A 78 -5.47 -11.64 -14.82
N VAL A 79 -4.58 -12.62 -14.76
CA VAL A 79 -4.78 -13.90 -15.45
C VAL A 79 -5.66 -14.79 -14.58
N ASP A 80 -6.90 -14.98 -15.00
CA ASP A 80 -7.80 -15.93 -14.39
C ASP A 80 -7.55 -17.33 -14.97
N MET A 81 -7.05 -18.23 -14.13
CA MET A 81 -6.71 -19.60 -14.52
C MET A 81 -7.95 -20.49 -14.72
N GLU A 82 -9.07 -20.17 -14.07
CA GLU A 82 -10.31 -20.93 -14.20
C GLU A 82 -11.00 -20.60 -15.52
N THR A 83 -11.19 -19.30 -15.79
CA THR A 83 -11.84 -18.84 -17.02
C THR A 83 -10.88 -18.73 -18.21
N ARG A 84 -9.56 -18.85 -17.98
CA ARG A 84 -8.50 -18.83 -19.00
C ARG A 84 -8.55 -17.58 -19.87
N ARG A 85 -8.66 -16.43 -19.21
CA ARG A 85 -8.64 -15.09 -19.83
C ARG A 85 -7.98 -14.09 -18.91
N MET A 86 -7.60 -12.96 -19.47
CA MET A 86 -7.29 -11.77 -18.69
C MET A 86 -8.60 -11.10 -18.27
N ASP A 87 -8.85 -11.00 -16.97
CA ASP A 87 -10.10 -10.48 -16.40
C ASP A 87 -9.83 -9.26 -15.51
N SER A 88 -10.83 -8.41 -15.33
CA SER A 88 -10.70 -7.17 -14.54
C SER A 88 -10.52 -7.46 -13.05
N TRP A 89 -9.60 -6.74 -12.39
CA TRP A 89 -9.44 -6.79 -10.92
C TRP A 89 -10.72 -6.44 -10.15
N GLU A 90 -11.64 -5.70 -10.78
CA GLU A 90 -12.94 -5.35 -10.17
C GLU A 90 -13.73 -6.59 -9.75
N LYS A 91 -13.57 -7.72 -10.46
CA LYS A 91 -14.24 -8.99 -10.11
C LYS A 91 -13.80 -9.56 -8.77
N LEU A 92 -12.61 -9.19 -8.30
CA LEU A 92 -12.02 -9.63 -7.04
C LEU A 92 -12.26 -8.62 -5.90
N LEU A 93 -12.95 -7.49 -6.17
CA LEU A 93 -13.29 -6.53 -5.13
C LEU A 93 -14.36 -7.09 -4.20
N THR A 94 -14.10 -6.99 -2.91
CA THR A 94 -15.07 -7.30 -1.85
C THR A 94 -15.72 -6.01 -1.36
N SER A 95 -16.97 -6.12 -0.89
CA SER A 95 -17.68 -4.99 -0.31
C SER A 95 -17.12 -4.66 1.07
N PHE A 96 -16.83 -3.38 1.31
CA PHE A 96 -16.48 -2.91 2.64
C PHE A 96 -17.74 -2.83 3.51
N THR A 97 -17.66 -3.38 4.71
CA THR A 97 -18.69 -3.22 5.74
C THR A 97 -18.12 -2.43 6.90
N TYR A 98 -18.72 -1.29 7.18
CA TYR A 98 -18.32 -0.45 8.30
C TYR A 98 -18.66 -1.12 9.64
N SER A 99 -17.71 -1.07 10.58
CA SER A 99 -17.91 -1.47 11.96
C SER A 99 -17.36 -0.40 12.90
N LYS A 100 -18.12 -0.06 13.95
CA LYS A 100 -17.70 0.91 14.98
C LYS A 100 -16.61 0.34 15.90
N ASP A 101 -16.48 -0.98 15.98
CA ASP A 101 -15.52 -1.65 16.86
C ASP A 101 -14.10 -1.64 16.29
N VAL A 102 -13.95 -1.39 14.99
CA VAL A 102 -12.65 -1.35 14.32
C VAL A 102 -12.08 0.07 14.43
N PRO A 103 -10.85 0.26 14.95
CA PRO A 103 -10.21 1.57 14.95
C PRO A 103 -10.08 2.13 13.53
N PHE A 104 -10.27 3.44 13.36
CA PHE A 104 -10.26 4.08 12.04
C PHE A 104 -9.00 3.80 11.21
N PHE A 105 -7.80 3.84 11.83
CA PHE A 105 -6.54 3.56 11.13
C PHE A 105 -6.33 2.08 10.79
N ASP A 106 -7.16 1.19 11.34
CA ASP A 106 -7.17 -0.25 11.04
C ASP A 106 -8.25 -0.61 10.01
N MET A 107 -9.14 0.33 9.64
CA MET A 107 -10.13 0.12 8.59
C MET A 107 -9.46 0.10 7.21
N VAL A 108 -9.57 -1.04 6.53
CA VAL A 108 -9.07 -1.20 5.16
C VAL A 108 -10.25 -1.29 4.21
N VAL A 109 -10.47 -0.24 3.43
CA VAL A 109 -11.44 -0.27 2.33
C VAL A 109 -10.78 -0.94 1.13
N PRO A 110 -11.32 -2.06 0.62
CA PRO A 110 -10.78 -2.71 -0.57
C PRO A 110 -10.88 -1.78 -1.79
N THR A 111 -9.74 -1.57 -2.44
CA THR A 111 -9.63 -0.90 -3.75
C THR A 111 -8.95 -1.81 -4.77
N ILE A 112 -9.03 -1.43 -6.04
CA ILE A 112 -8.36 -2.14 -7.13
C ILE A 112 -6.87 -2.32 -6.81
N ASP A 113 -6.20 -1.28 -6.32
CA ASP A 113 -4.79 -1.33 -5.95
C ASP A 113 -4.54 -2.31 -4.79
N THR A 114 -5.38 -2.29 -3.75
CA THR A 114 -5.20 -3.24 -2.62
C THR A 114 -5.31 -4.69 -3.07
N VAL A 115 -6.23 -4.99 -3.99
CA VAL A 115 -6.43 -6.33 -4.53
C VAL A 115 -5.26 -6.70 -5.46
N ARG A 116 -4.90 -5.81 -6.38
CA ARG A 116 -3.85 -6.00 -7.38
C ARG A 116 -2.48 -6.25 -6.74
N PHE A 117 -2.05 -5.35 -5.85
CA PHE A 117 -0.75 -5.47 -5.19
C PHE A 117 -0.76 -6.56 -4.11
N GLY A 118 -1.91 -6.81 -3.48
CA GLY A 118 -2.08 -7.95 -2.57
C GLY A 118 -1.96 -9.29 -3.29
N TYR A 119 -2.57 -9.42 -4.48
CA TYR A 119 -2.43 -10.60 -5.33
C TYR A 119 -0.97 -10.86 -5.71
N LEU A 120 -0.25 -9.83 -6.18
CA LEU A 120 1.17 -9.96 -6.54
C LEU A 120 2.03 -10.35 -5.33
N LEU A 121 1.78 -9.75 -4.17
CA LEU A 121 2.46 -10.09 -2.93
C LEU A 121 2.21 -11.55 -2.55
N ASP A 122 0.95 -12.00 -2.53
CA ASP A 122 0.62 -13.40 -2.21
C ASP A 122 1.33 -14.38 -3.15
N LYS A 123 1.23 -14.15 -4.47
CA LYS A 123 1.85 -15.02 -5.47
C LYS A 123 3.37 -15.10 -5.29
N LEU A 124 4.06 -13.98 -5.12
CA LEU A 124 5.51 -13.95 -4.94
C LEU A 124 5.94 -14.60 -3.61
N LEU A 125 5.21 -14.37 -2.52
CA LEU A 125 5.47 -15.00 -1.23
C LEU A 125 5.23 -16.52 -1.27
N ALA A 126 4.27 -17.00 -2.05
CA ALA A 126 4.07 -18.44 -2.26
C ALA A 126 5.33 -19.10 -2.87
N ALA A 127 6.03 -18.40 -3.77
CA ALA A 127 7.33 -18.80 -4.32
C ALA A 127 8.54 -18.51 -3.41
N ARG A 128 8.29 -18.14 -2.15
CA ARG A 128 9.32 -17.75 -1.17
C ARG A 128 10.22 -16.63 -1.68
N HIS A 129 9.69 -15.76 -2.52
CA HIS A 129 10.43 -14.65 -3.10
C HIS A 129 10.12 -13.35 -2.36
N SER A 130 11.16 -12.53 -2.15
CA SER A 130 11.02 -11.30 -1.39
C SER A 130 10.39 -10.19 -2.23
N VAL A 131 9.53 -9.38 -1.60
CA VAL A 131 8.80 -8.29 -2.27
C VAL A 131 9.07 -6.96 -1.59
N LEU A 132 9.41 -5.95 -2.36
CA LEU A 132 9.63 -4.58 -1.90
C LEU A 132 8.57 -3.66 -2.50
N PHE A 133 7.69 -3.11 -1.67
CA PHE A 133 6.81 -2.03 -2.08
C PHE A 133 7.51 -0.68 -2.01
N THR A 134 7.48 0.08 -3.11
CA THR A 134 7.96 1.46 -3.18
C THR A 134 6.82 2.40 -3.58
N GLY A 135 6.98 3.70 -3.37
CA GLY A 135 5.97 4.71 -3.68
C GLY A 135 5.95 5.84 -2.65
N LEU A 136 5.21 6.91 -2.92
CA LEU A 136 5.15 8.09 -2.05
C LEU A 136 4.66 7.75 -0.64
N THR A 137 4.93 8.64 0.32
CA THR A 137 4.44 8.45 1.69
C THR A 137 2.91 8.53 1.70
N GLY A 138 2.26 7.60 2.39
CA GLY A 138 0.80 7.61 2.55
C GLY A 138 0.02 6.84 1.49
N VAL A 139 0.61 6.37 0.38
CA VAL A 139 -0.09 5.66 -0.71
C VAL A 139 -0.64 4.26 -0.37
N GLY A 140 -0.67 3.87 0.90
CA GLY A 140 -1.26 2.60 1.33
C GLY A 140 -0.33 1.38 1.33
N LYS A 141 0.99 1.53 1.12
CA LYS A 141 1.95 0.39 1.09
C LYS A 141 1.81 -0.57 2.29
N SER A 142 1.85 -0.02 3.50
CA SER A 142 1.74 -0.80 4.74
C SER A 142 0.34 -1.38 4.93
N VAL A 143 -0.69 -0.71 4.41
CA VAL A 143 -2.09 -1.18 4.45
C VAL A 143 -2.26 -2.41 3.57
N VAL A 144 -1.78 -2.35 2.32
CA VAL A 144 -1.78 -3.48 1.38
C VAL A 144 -1.03 -4.67 1.97
N ALA A 145 0.20 -4.44 2.46
CA ALA A 145 1.02 -5.50 3.03
C ALA A 145 0.37 -6.14 4.27
N ARG A 146 -0.07 -5.34 5.25
CA ARG A 146 -0.71 -5.85 6.47
C ARG A 146 -2.00 -6.61 6.16
N GLY A 147 -2.88 -6.02 5.35
CA GLY A 147 -4.15 -6.65 4.97
C GLY A 147 -3.93 -8.00 4.29
N THR A 148 -3.04 -8.03 3.30
CA THR A 148 -2.71 -9.28 2.56
C THR A 148 -2.07 -10.31 3.48
N LEU A 149 -1.06 -9.93 4.26
CA LEU A 149 -0.34 -10.85 5.15
C LEU A 149 -1.25 -11.45 6.22
N ASN A 150 -2.16 -10.65 6.78
CA ASN A 150 -3.14 -11.14 7.75
C ASN A 150 -4.16 -12.09 7.11
N SER A 151 -4.59 -11.80 5.88
CA SER A 151 -5.50 -12.69 5.12
C SER A 151 -4.86 -14.06 4.88
N ILE A 152 -3.64 -14.08 4.31
CA ILE A 152 -2.96 -15.34 3.97
C ILE A 152 -2.43 -16.09 5.20
N ALA A 153 -2.27 -15.41 6.34
CA ALA A 153 -1.92 -16.07 7.61
C ALA A 153 -2.99 -17.08 8.04
N VAL A 154 -4.27 -16.72 7.84
CA VAL A 154 -5.42 -17.59 8.15
C VAL A 154 -5.47 -18.79 7.20
N GLU A 155 -5.19 -18.57 5.92
CA GLU A 155 -5.37 -19.59 4.87
C GLU A 155 -4.19 -20.56 4.72
N ARG A 156 -2.95 -20.09 4.87
CA ARG A 156 -1.73 -20.83 4.48
C ARG A 156 -0.72 -21.05 5.61
N GLY A 157 -1.11 -20.79 6.86
CA GLY A 157 -0.26 -21.00 8.03
C GLY A 157 0.95 -20.06 8.08
N TYR A 158 0.84 -18.87 7.51
CA TYR A 158 1.87 -17.84 7.63
C TYR A 158 1.78 -17.12 8.98
N VAL A 159 2.93 -16.64 9.45
CA VAL A 159 3.07 -15.84 10.68
C VAL A 159 3.66 -14.49 10.29
N PRO A 160 2.82 -13.46 10.10
CA PRO A 160 3.29 -12.11 9.80
C PRO A 160 4.07 -11.53 10.99
N ALA A 161 5.25 -11.01 10.72
CA ALA A 161 6.10 -10.32 11.68
C ALA A 161 6.38 -8.90 11.18
N PHE A 162 5.74 -7.91 11.78
CA PHE A 162 5.90 -6.50 11.38
C PHE A 162 7.00 -5.83 12.17
N VAL A 163 7.92 -5.18 11.47
CA VAL A 163 9.02 -4.39 12.02
C VAL A 163 9.03 -3.03 11.33
N ASN A 164 9.12 -1.95 12.10
CA ASN A 164 9.24 -0.60 11.55
C ASN A 164 10.66 -0.09 11.77
N PHE A 165 11.32 0.38 10.71
CA PHE A 165 12.61 1.02 10.84
C PHE A 165 12.46 2.52 11.09
N SER A 166 13.45 3.08 11.80
CA SER A 166 13.60 4.50 12.03
C SER A 166 15.05 4.90 11.82
N ALA A 167 15.34 6.21 11.87
CA ALA A 167 16.70 6.73 11.75
C ALA A 167 17.68 6.14 12.79
N GLN A 168 17.17 5.67 13.94
CA GLN A 168 17.96 5.13 15.04
C GLN A 168 17.97 3.60 15.10
N THR A 169 17.33 2.91 14.15
CA THR A 169 17.38 1.45 14.11
C THR A 169 18.81 0.99 13.83
N SER A 170 19.36 0.15 14.72
CA SER A 170 20.70 -0.44 14.60
C SER A 170 20.64 -1.88 14.12
N SER A 171 21.76 -2.43 13.62
CA SER A 171 21.81 -3.83 13.19
C SER A 171 21.57 -4.80 14.35
N ASN A 172 22.04 -4.48 15.56
CA ASN A 172 21.76 -5.26 16.78
C ASN A 172 20.25 -5.33 17.04
N ARG A 173 19.57 -4.18 17.05
CA ARG A 173 18.13 -4.12 17.28
C ARG A 173 17.36 -4.87 16.20
N THR A 174 17.78 -4.78 14.94
CA THR A 174 17.18 -5.56 13.85
C THR A 174 17.32 -7.06 14.09
N GLN A 175 18.51 -7.52 14.48
CA GLN A 175 18.74 -8.92 14.81
C GLN A 175 17.84 -9.40 15.95
N GLU A 176 17.77 -8.65 17.05
CA GLU A 176 16.89 -8.94 18.19
C GLU A 176 15.41 -9.01 17.78
N MET A 177 14.94 -8.05 16.98
CA MET A 177 13.55 -8.02 16.49
C MET A 177 13.21 -9.23 15.61
N ILE A 178 14.14 -9.70 14.78
CA ILE A 178 13.96 -10.90 13.96
C ILE A 178 13.95 -12.14 14.85
N GLU A 179 14.96 -12.27 15.69
CA GLU A 179 15.14 -13.39 16.60
C GLU A 179 13.96 -13.58 17.55
N ALA A 180 13.36 -12.49 18.04
CA ALA A 180 12.18 -12.50 18.91
C ALA A 180 10.93 -13.06 18.21
N LYS A 181 10.92 -13.14 16.88
CA LYS A 181 9.80 -13.67 16.07
C LYS A 181 10.02 -15.11 15.61
N LEU A 182 11.17 -15.71 15.94
CA LEU A 182 11.56 -17.05 15.54
C LEU A 182 11.69 -17.97 16.75
N GLU A 183 11.39 -19.25 16.56
CA GLU A 183 11.62 -20.29 17.57
C GLU A 183 13.01 -20.88 17.44
N LYS A 184 13.61 -21.22 18.59
CA LYS A 184 14.82 -22.03 18.62
C LYS A 184 14.48 -23.47 18.24
N LYS A 185 15.05 -23.98 17.14
CA LYS A 185 14.83 -25.36 16.67
C LYS A 185 15.86 -26.32 17.22
N LYS A 186 17.13 -25.96 17.10
CA LYS A 186 18.29 -26.68 17.66
C LYS A 186 19.44 -25.70 17.88
N LYS A 187 20.58 -26.15 18.41
CA LYS A 187 21.77 -25.29 18.55
C LYS A 187 22.15 -24.72 17.17
N GLY A 188 22.32 -23.39 17.09
CA GLY A 188 22.67 -22.69 15.85
C GLY A 188 21.55 -22.54 14.81
N VAL A 189 20.31 -22.95 15.11
CA VAL A 189 19.19 -22.85 14.15
C VAL A 189 17.96 -22.23 14.79
N ARG A 190 17.46 -21.17 14.16
CA ARG A 190 16.18 -20.52 14.48
C ARG A 190 15.26 -20.60 13.26
N GLY A 191 13.96 -20.62 13.47
CA GLY A 191 13.03 -20.63 12.35
C GLY A 191 11.59 -20.42 12.76
N ALA A 192 10.71 -20.40 11.76
CA ALA A 192 9.28 -20.28 11.98
C ALA A 192 8.72 -21.41 12.88
N PRO A 193 7.58 -21.20 13.56
CA PRO A 193 6.88 -22.26 14.28
C PRO A 193 6.66 -23.52 13.42
N LYS A 194 6.53 -24.68 14.06
CA LYS A 194 6.40 -25.97 13.35
C LYS A 194 5.28 -25.89 12.30
N ASP A 195 5.59 -26.34 11.08
CA ASP A 195 4.69 -26.35 9.92
C ASP A 195 4.14 -24.98 9.49
N LYS A 196 4.76 -23.89 9.96
CA LYS A 196 4.43 -22.51 9.59
C LYS A 196 5.59 -21.83 8.87
N ARG A 197 5.32 -20.67 8.26
CA ARG A 197 6.35 -19.80 7.67
C ARG A 197 6.22 -18.39 8.22
N VAL A 198 7.34 -17.78 8.61
CA VAL A 198 7.34 -16.39 9.07
C VAL A 198 7.54 -15.47 7.88
N ILE A 199 6.66 -14.48 7.72
CA ILE A 199 6.87 -13.39 6.76
C ILE A 199 7.27 -12.15 7.54
N LEU A 200 8.55 -11.81 7.48
CA LEU A 200 9.07 -10.60 8.11
C LEU A 200 8.80 -9.41 7.19
N PHE A 201 7.87 -8.54 7.57
CA PHE A 201 7.60 -7.30 6.86
C PHE A 201 8.31 -6.13 7.53
N VAL A 202 9.23 -5.50 6.80
CA VAL A 202 9.98 -4.32 7.24
C VAL A 202 9.40 -3.05 6.61
N ASP A 203 8.72 -2.23 7.42
CA ASP A 203 8.24 -0.92 7.01
C ASP A 203 9.35 0.14 7.11
N ASP A 204 9.29 1.15 6.25
CA ASP A 204 10.27 2.23 6.17
C ASP A 204 11.73 1.72 6.06
N LEU A 205 11.96 0.69 5.23
CA LEU A 205 13.23 -0.04 5.09
C LEU A 205 14.46 0.87 4.91
N ASN A 206 14.29 2.02 4.25
CA ASN A 206 15.38 2.95 3.93
C ASN A 206 15.52 4.15 4.89
N MET A 207 14.84 4.11 6.05
CA MET A 207 14.98 5.10 7.11
C MET A 207 16.27 5.04 7.95
N PRO A 208 16.93 3.88 8.17
CA PRO A 208 18.12 3.85 9.03
C PRO A 208 19.20 4.81 8.55
N LYS A 209 19.83 5.53 9.49
CA LYS A 209 20.89 6.50 9.19
C LYS A 209 22.14 5.79 8.64
N LEU A 210 22.82 6.47 7.73
CA LEU A 210 24.15 6.06 7.25
C LEU A 210 25.17 6.14 8.39
N ASP A 211 26.07 5.17 8.45
CA ASP A 211 27.28 5.25 9.26
C ASP A 211 28.31 6.21 8.62
N THR A 212 29.47 6.35 9.27
CA THR A 212 30.58 7.19 8.81
C THR A 212 31.06 6.84 7.39
N TYR A 213 30.83 5.61 6.93
CA TYR A 213 31.29 5.10 5.64
C TYR A 213 30.16 5.01 4.60
N GLY A 214 28.99 5.57 4.90
CA GLY A 214 27.84 5.55 3.97
C GLY A 214 27.13 4.20 3.90
N SER A 215 27.35 3.30 4.87
CA SER A 215 26.64 2.03 4.96
C SER A 215 25.42 2.13 5.89
N GLN A 216 24.43 1.26 5.69
CA GLN A 216 23.28 1.14 6.61
C GLN A 216 23.33 -0.25 7.27
N PRO A 217 23.98 -0.41 8.44
CA PRO A 217 24.16 -1.72 9.06
C PRO A 217 22.88 -2.56 9.20
N PRO A 218 21.68 -2.00 9.51
CA PRO A 218 20.44 -2.78 9.54
C PRO A 218 20.07 -3.44 8.22
N ILE A 219 20.28 -2.76 7.09
CA ILE A 219 19.92 -3.27 5.77
C ILE A 219 20.98 -4.27 5.27
N GLU A 220 22.24 -4.09 5.65
CA GLU A 220 23.32 -5.04 5.35
C GLU A 220 23.14 -6.35 6.12
N LEU A 221 22.58 -6.32 7.35
CA LEU A 221 22.17 -7.53 8.06
C LEU A 221 21.05 -8.27 7.31
N LEU A 222 20.05 -7.55 6.80
CA LEU A 222 18.99 -8.17 5.98
C LEU A 222 19.54 -8.76 4.68
N ARG A 223 20.53 -8.08 4.06
CA ARG A 223 21.25 -8.62 2.91
C ARG A 223 22.02 -9.89 3.26
N GLN A 224 22.72 -9.92 4.39
CA GLN A 224 23.41 -11.10 4.88
C GLN A 224 22.45 -12.29 5.03
N PHE A 225 21.27 -12.05 5.60
CA PHE A 225 20.22 -13.07 5.67
C PHE A 225 19.79 -13.55 4.27
N GLN A 226 19.57 -12.65 3.31
CA GLN A 226 19.19 -13.02 1.95
C GLN A 226 20.27 -13.81 1.19
N ASP A 227 21.54 -13.44 1.36
CA ASP A 227 22.67 -14.07 0.68
C ASP A 227 23.01 -15.43 1.28
N PHE A 228 22.95 -15.56 2.61
CA PHE A 228 23.52 -16.70 3.33
C PHE A 228 22.53 -17.51 4.18
N GLY A 229 21.28 -17.05 4.32
CA GLY A 229 20.25 -17.73 5.10
C GLY A 229 20.41 -17.60 6.62
N GLY A 230 21.11 -16.58 7.12
CA GLY A 230 21.36 -16.41 8.55
C GLY A 230 22.27 -15.23 8.87
N PHE A 231 22.72 -15.17 10.12
CA PHE A 231 23.70 -14.18 10.63
C PHE A 231 24.48 -14.75 11.81
N TYR A 232 25.54 -14.07 12.26
CA TYR A 232 26.33 -14.49 13.41
C TYR A 232 25.73 -14.02 14.73
N ASP A 233 25.77 -14.89 15.75
CA ASP A 233 25.67 -14.49 17.15
C ASP A 233 26.88 -13.61 17.49
N ARG A 234 26.63 -12.41 18.01
CA ARG A 234 27.69 -11.40 18.22
C ARG A 234 28.50 -11.67 19.49
N ASP A 235 27.93 -12.41 20.45
CA ASP A 235 28.60 -12.72 21.71
C ASP A 235 29.40 -14.03 21.59
N LYS A 236 28.80 -15.04 20.96
CA LYS A 236 29.40 -16.39 20.81
C LYS A 236 30.18 -16.57 19.53
N LEU A 237 30.02 -15.66 18.57
CA LEU A 237 30.64 -15.74 17.23
C LEU A 237 30.26 -17.03 16.49
N GLU A 238 29.09 -17.61 16.80
CA GLU A 238 28.55 -18.81 16.16
C GLU A 238 27.53 -18.42 15.08
N TRP A 239 27.48 -19.17 13.97
CA TRP A 239 26.49 -18.97 12.93
C TRP A 239 25.08 -19.35 13.40
N ILE A 240 24.09 -18.48 13.15
CA ILE A 240 22.67 -18.72 13.35
C ILE A 240 22.01 -18.87 11.98
N GLU A 241 21.64 -20.10 11.64
CA GLU A 241 20.83 -20.40 10.46
C GLU A 241 19.37 -20.02 10.72
N ILE A 242 18.76 -19.27 9.80
CA ILE A 242 17.34 -18.91 9.81
C ILE A 242 16.59 -19.77 8.79
N ARG A 243 15.60 -20.54 9.26
CA ARG A 243 14.76 -21.40 8.43
C ARG A 243 13.32 -20.90 8.34
N ASP A 244 12.73 -21.11 7.17
CA ASP A 244 11.31 -20.87 6.88
C ASP A 244 10.85 -19.43 7.17
N MET A 245 11.73 -18.47 6.89
CA MET A 245 11.44 -17.04 6.91
C MET A 245 11.56 -16.45 5.51
N THR A 246 10.63 -15.58 5.11
CA THR A 246 10.73 -14.78 3.89
C THR A 246 10.61 -13.30 4.24
N LEU A 247 11.43 -12.46 3.59
CA LEU A 247 11.43 -11.02 3.80
C LEU A 247 10.44 -10.36 2.84
N SER A 248 9.67 -9.41 3.36
CA SER A 248 8.96 -8.41 2.57
C SER A 248 9.25 -7.04 3.18
N ALA A 249 9.15 -5.98 2.39
CA ALA A 249 9.47 -4.65 2.86
C ALA A 249 8.67 -3.58 2.14
N ALA A 250 8.63 -2.40 2.74
CA ALA A 250 8.17 -1.17 2.08
C ALA A 250 9.14 -0.01 2.34
N CYS A 251 9.26 0.89 1.37
CA CYS A 251 10.02 2.12 1.52
C CYS A 251 9.41 3.29 0.74
N GLY A 252 9.75 4.51 1.15
CA GLY A 252 9.52 5.71 0.33
C GLY A 252 10.69 5.96 -0.62
N PRO A 253 10.52 6.82 -1.65
CA PRO A 253 11.65 7.27 -2.45
C PRO A 253 12.70 7.98 -1.57
N PRO A 254 13.98 8.03 -2.01
CA PRO A 254 15.03 8.76 -1.31
C PRO A 254 14.68 10.26 -1.17
N GLY A 255 15.08 10.87 -0.06
CA GLY A 255 14.73 12.26 0.29
C GLY A 255 13.92 12.36 1.58
N GLY A 256 13.84 13.57 2.15
CA GLY A 256 13.09 13.81 3.40
C GLY A 256 13.55 12.95 4.58
N GLY A 257 14.86 12.65 4.66
CA GLY A 257 15.45 11.78 5.69
C GLY A 257 15.59 10.30 5.29
N ARG A 258 15.07 9.90 4.12
CA ARG A 258 15.23 8.55 3.57
C ARG A 258 16.46 8.43 2.70
N ASN A 259 17.20 7.33 2.85
CA ASN A 259 18.42 7.07 2.09
C ASN A 259 18.13 6.21 0.84
N PRO A 260 18.99 6.26 -0.20
CA PRO A 260 18.94 5.30 -1.30
C PRO A 260 19.23 3.87 -0.81
N LEU A 261 18.43 2.90 -1.26
CA LEU A 261 18.72 1.49 -1.00
C LEU A 261 19.85 0.99 -1.89
N THR A 262 20.69 0.09 -1.36
CA THR A 262 21.80 -0.47 -2.12
C THR A 262 21.30 -1.46 -3.18
N PRO A 263 21.80 -1.42 -4.43
CA PRO A 263 21.43 -2.40 -5.46
C PRO A 263 21.70 -3.85 -5.04
N ARG A 264 22.70 -4.06 -4.17
CA ARG A 264 23.05 -5.36 -3.61
C ARG A 264 21.93 -5.98 -2.78
N LEU A 265 21.15 -5.16 -2.07
CA LEU A 265 19.97 -5.63 -1.35
C LEU A 265 18.78 -5.76 -2.30
N VAL A 266 18.54 -4.73 -3.12
CA VAL A 266 17.37 -4.64 -4.01
C VAL A 266 17.30 -5.80 -5.01
N ARG A 267 18.44 -6.35 -5.46
CA ARG A 267 18.48 -7.51 -6.38
C ARG A 267 17.75 -8.76 -5.86
N HIS A 268 17.54 -8.88 -4.54
CA HIS A 268 16.84 -10.01 -3.93
C HIS A 268 15.32 -9.85 -3.93
N PHE A 269 14.82 -8.66 -4.31
CA PHE A 269 13.41 -8.31 -4.27
C PHE A 269 12.82 -8.20 -5.67
N SER A 270 11.56 -8.59 -5.78
CA SER A 270 10.67 -8.00 -6.78
C SER A 270 10.19 -6.65 -6.27
N VAL A 271 10.54 -5.58 -6.98
CA VAL A 271 10.17 -4.21 -6.62
C VAL A 271 8.85 -3.84 -7.28
N LEU A 272 7.87 -3.43 -6.49
CA LEU A 272 6.54 -3.04 -6.93
C LEU A 272 6.23 -1.62 -6.45
N ALA A 273 5.96 -0.73 -7.39
CA ALA A 273 5.63 0.66 -7.15
C ALA A 273 4.12 0.83 -7.00
N ILE A 274 3.69 1.25 -5.81
CA ILE A 274 2.28 1.56 -5.54
C ILE A 274 2.05 3.04 -5.91
N PRO A 275 1.17 3.33 -6.90
CA PRO A 275 0.87 4.69 -7.31
C PRO A 275 0.09 5.45 -6.23
N PRO A 276 0.12 6.80 -6.24
CA PRO A 276 -0.81 7.57 -5.44
C PRO A 276 -2.25 7.29 -5.89
N PRO A 277 -3.20 7.13 -4.96
CA PRO A 277 -4.60 6.91 -5.33
C PRO A 277 -5.18 8.14 -6.04
N SER A 278 -6.00 7.88 -7.06
CA SER A 278 -6.76 8.94 -7.76
C SER A 278 -7.75 9.62 -6.82
N GLU A 279 -8.17 10.84 -7.15
CA GLU A 279 -9.21 11.54 -6.41
C GLU A 279 -10.52 10.74 -6.32
N ALA A 280 -10.88 10.03 -7.39
CA ALA A 280 -12.05 9.16 -7.41
C ALA A 280 -11.92 8.03 -6.38
N ASN A 281 -10.75 7.39 -6.31
CA ASN A 281 -10.48 6.34 -5.32
C ASN A 281 -10.54 6.90 -3.89
N LEU A 282 -9.96 8.08 -3.65
CA LEU A 282 -10.03 8.74 -2.34
C LEU A 282 -11.48 9.04 -1.93
N LYS A 283 -12.27 9.61 -2.85
CA LYS A 283 -13.70 9.87 -2.61
C LYS A 283 -14.46 8.59 -2.31
N GLN A 284 -14.22 7.51 -3.04
CA GLN A 284 -14.86 6.22 -2.79
C GLN A 284 -14.51 5.66 -1.40
N ILE A 285 -13.23 5.66 -1.03
CA ILE A 285 -12.75 5.15 0.28
C ILE A 285 -13.46 5.89 1.42
N PHE A 286 -13.34 7.22 1.47
CA PHE A 286 -13.85 8.00 2.58
C PHE A 286 -15.38 8.10 2.58
N SER A 287 -16.03 8.09 1.41
CA SER A 287 -17.49 8.05 1.34
C SER A 287 -18.05 6.74 1.88
N THR A 288 -17.40 5.61 1.60
CA THR A 288 -17.88 4.32 2.10
C THR A 288 -17.77 4.23 3.62
N ILE A 289 -16.66 4.72 4.19
CA ILE A 289 -16.47 4.81 5.64
C ILE A 289 -17.51 5.75 6.27
N LEU A 290 -17.64 6.98 5.74
CA LEU A 290 -18.51 8.00 6.32
C LEU A 290 -20.00 7.62 6.19
N LYS A 291 -20.43 7.02 5.07
CA LYS A 291 -21.80 6.48 4.91
C LYS A 291 -22.11 5.41 5.96
N GLY A 292 -21.14 4.53 6.22
CA GLY A 292 -21.28 3.49 7.23
C GLY A 292 -21.45 4.06 8.64
N PHE A 293 -20.62 5.04 9.00
CA PHE A 293 -20.71 5.73 10.28
C PHE A 293 -22.02 6.53 10.46
N LEU A 294 -22.41 7.29 9.43
CA LEU A 294 -23.59 8.16 9.48
C LEU A 294 -24.92 7.39 9.39
N ARG A 295 -24.91 6.05 9.29
CA ARG A 295 -26.12 5.23 9.17
C ARG A 295 -27.16 5.53 10.25
N ASP A 296 -26.70 5.80 11.47
CA ASP A 296 -27.57 6.06 12.64
C ASP A 296 -27.94 7.55 12.81
N PHE A 297 -27.54 8.41 11.88
CA PHE A 297 -27.82 9.85 11.91
C PHE A 297 -29.09 10.19 11.11
N SER A 298 -29.60 11.42 11.28
CA SER A 298 -30.75 11.92 10.52
C SER A 298 -30.51 11.86 9.01
N GLN A 299 -31.59 11.76 8.23
CA GLN A 299 -31.49 11.67 6.76
C GLN A 299 -30.79 12.89 6.14
N THR A 300 -30.98 14.08 6.74
CA THR A 300 -30.34 15.33 6.31
C THR A 300 -28.82 15.30 6.51
N VAL A 301 -28.35 14.73 7.63
CA VAL A 301 -26.92 14.54 7.90
C VAL A 301 -26.32 13.48 6.98
N ARG A 302 -27.01 12.34 6.81
CA ARG A 302 -26.59 11.29 5.87
C ARG A 302 -26.44 11.81 4.44
N GLY A 303 -27.35 12.68 4.00
CA GLY A 303 -27.30 13.32 2.68
C GLY A 303 -26.08 14.23 2.46
N ALA A 304 -25.41 14.69 3.52
CA ALA A 304 -24.23 15.54 3.43
C ALA A 304 -22.92 14.77 3.16
N THR A 305 -22.93 13.43 3.18
CA THR A 305 -21.72 12.59 3.08
C THR A 305 -20.86 12.92 1.86
N GLU A 306 -21.46 12.96 0.67
CA GLU A 306 -20.73 13.23 -0.58
C GLU A 306 -20.14 14.64 -0.61
N ALA A 307 -20.84 15.63 -0.03
CA ALA A 307 -20.38 17.00 0.08
C ALA A 307 -19.15 17.10 1.00
N VAL A 308 -19.21 16.47 2.17
CA VAL A 308 -18.09 16.41 3.13
C VAL A 308 -16.86 15.78 2.50
N VAL A 309 -17.02 14.61 1.89
CA VAL A 309 -15.88 13.88 1.33
C VAL A 309 -15.30 14.60 0.12
N SER A 310 -16.14 15.12 -0.77
CA SER A 310 -15.65 15.85 -1.95
C SER A 310 -14.91 17.12 -1.56
N ALA A 311 -15.45 17.89 -0.61
CA ALA A 311 -14.77 19.07 -0.08
C ALA A 311 -13.44 18.72 0.60
N ALA A 312 -13.41 17.68 1.45
CA ALA A 312 -12.20 17.24 2.13
C ALA A 312 -11.09 16.82 1.15
N VAL A 313 -11.45 16.05 0.11
CA VAL A 313 -10.51 15.59 -0.92
C VAL A 313 -9.96 16.77 -1.71
N GLU A 314 -10.81 17.71 -2.13
CA GLU A 314 -10.37 18.88 -2.90
C GLU A 314 -9.48 19.81 -2.06
N ILE A 315 -9.82 20.07 -0.79
CA ILE A 315 -8.95 20.81 0.14
C ILE A 315 -7.59 20.12 0.23
N TYR A 316 -7.56 18.81 0.44
CA TYR A 316 -6.32 18.06 0.52
C TYR A 316 -5.47 18.20 -0.75
N VAL A 317 -6.07 18.02 -1.93
CA VAL A 317 -5.36 18.11 -3.22
C VAL A 317 -4.79 19.51 -3.43
N ARG A 318 -5.57 20.56 -3.17
CA ARG A 318 -5.12 21.95 -3.28
C ARG A 318 -4.02 22.27 -2.28
N MET A 319 -4.16 21.89 -1.02
CA MET A 319 -3.14 22.08 0.02
C MET A 319 -1.82 21.39 -0.36
N ALA A 320 -1.88 20.15 -0.85
CA ALA A 320 -0.69 19.39 -1.24
C ALA A 320 0.00 19.97 -2.48
N LYS A 321 -0.72 20.68 -3.35
CA LYS A 321 -0.21 21.25 -4.60
C LYS A 321 0.26 22.70 -4.45
N GLU A 322 -0.50 23.52 -3.73
CA GLU A 322 -0.32 24.98 -3.66
C GLU A 322 0.57 25.39 -2.47
N LEU A 323 0.56 24.63 -1.36
CA LEU A 323 1.36 24.92 -0.17
C LEU A 323 2.47 23.87 0.02
N LEU A 324 3.49 23.96 -0.83
CA LEU A 324 4.65 23.07 -0.81
C LEU A 324 5.63 23.41 0.32
N PRO A 325 6.37 22.41 0.82
CA PRO A 325 7.38 22.63 1.86
C PRO A 325 8.54 23.47 1.31
N THR A 326 8.88 24.53 2.04
CA THR A 326 10.07 25.36 1.79
C THR A 326 11.03 25.28 2.98
N PRO A 327 12.28 25.76 2.90
CA PRO A 327 13.17 25.80 4.07
C PRO A 327 12.57 26.56 5.28
N THR A 328 11.77 27.59 5.04
CA THR A 328 11.07 28.35 6.08
C THR A 328 9.77 27.70 6.56
N LYS A 329 9.19 26.80 5.76
CA LYS A 329 7.91 26.11 6.02
C LYS A 329 8.06 24.60 5.79
N SER A 330 9.10 24.00 6.36
CA SER A 330 9.49 22.60 6.05
C SER A 330 8.48 21.57 6.53
N HIS A 331 7.62 21.94 7.49
CA HIS A 331 6.53 21.14 8.01
C HIS A 331 5.26 21.19 7.15
N TYR A 332 5.23 21.93 6.03
CA TYR A 332 4.11 21.95 5.07
C TYR A 332 4.12 20.71 4.16
N VAL A 333 4.11 19.53 4.79
CA VAL A 333 4.05 18.24 4.11
C VAL A 333 2.64 17.69 4.33
N PHE A 334 1.78 17.90 3.34
CA PHE A 334 0.42 17.36 3.34
C PHE A 334 0.40 16.00 2.64
N ASN A 335 -0.17 14.99 3.29
CA ASN A 335 -0.30 13.65 2.74
C ASN A 335 -1.65 13.02 3.13
N LEU A 336 -1.92 11.81 2.66
CA LEU A 336 -3.20 11.14 2.90
C LEU A 336 -3.55 10.96 4.39
N ARG A 337 -2.57 11.01 5.30
CA ARG A 337 -2.84 10.99 6.75
C ARG A 337 -3.61 12.23 7.21
N ASP A 338 -3.38 13.37 6.59
CA ASP A 338 -4.07 14.62 6.94
C ASP A 338 -5.54 14.55 6.54
N LEU A 339 -5.82 14.16 5.30
CA LEU A 339 -7.19 13.86 4.85
C LEU A 339 -7.86 12.81 5.75
N SER A 340 -7.15 11.74 6.09
CA SER A 340 -7.64 10.68 6.98
C SER A 340 -8.01 11.23 8.36
N LYS A 341 -7.19 12.11 8.96
CA LYS A 341 -7.48 12.75 10.25
C LYS A 341 -8.69 13.68 10.20
N CYS A 342 -8.88 14.43 9.11
CA CYS A 342 -10.04 15.30 8.93
C CYS A 342 -11.34 14.48 8.96
N ILE A 343 -11.37 13.36 8.22
CA ILE A 343 -12.51 12.43 8.24
C ILE A 343 -12.64 11.75 9.61
N GLN A 344 -11.54 11.33 10.23
CA GLN A 344 -11.55 10.73 11.57
C GLN A 344 -12.15 11.65 12.64
N GLY A 345 -11.90 12.96 12.56
CA GLY A 345 -12.50 13.94 13.48
C GLY A 345 -14.02 13.95 13.39
N ILE A 346 -14.57 13.87 12.17
CA ILE A 346 -16.01 13.79 11.95
C ILE A 346 -16.60 12.50 12.53
N LEU A 347 -15.87 11.38 12.47
CA LEU A 347 -16.28 10.09 13.02
C LEU A 347 -16.41 10.06 14.56
N GLN A 348 -16.05 11.15 15.25
CA GLN A 348 -16.14 11.26 16.71
C GLN A 348 -17.41 11.99 17.18
N CYS A 349 -18.25 12.46 16.26
CA CYS A 349 -19.48 13.14 16.66
C CYS A 349 -20.60 12.19 17.10
N ASP A 350 -21.52 12.71 17.90
CA ASP A 350 -22.69 11.98 18.39
C ASP A 350 -23.94 12.34 17.56
N SER A 351 -24.73 11.32 17.20
CA SER A 351 -25.98 11.49 16.46
C SER A 351 -27.06 12.24 17.26
N ALA A 352 -26.96 12.26 18.58
CA ALA A 352 -27.83 13.05 19.44
C ALA A 352 -27.55 14.56 19.33
N VAL A 353 -26.33 14.96 18.95
CA VAL A 353 -25.87 16.36 18.87
C VAL A 353 -25.97 16.89 17.44
N ILE A 354 -25.47 16.13 16.46
CA ILE A 354 -25.46 16.55 15.06
C ILE A 354 -26.74 16.07 14.37
N ARG A 355 -27.74 16.96 14.28
CA ARG A 355 -29.09 16.61 13.78
C ARG A 355 -29.42 17.16 12.39
N ASP A 356 -28.69 18.15 11.92
CA ASP A 356 -28.97 18.85 10.67
C ASP A 356 -27.72 19.06 9.80
N LYS A 357 -27.95 19.53 8.57
CA LYS A 357 -26.88 19.81 7.60
C LYS A 357 -25.91 20.88 8.13
N ALA A 358 -26.42 21.92 8.79
CA ALA A 358 -25.59 23.00 9.33
C ALA A 358 -24.64 22.52 10.44
N GLY A 359 -25.07 21.58 11.29
CA GLY A 359 -24.25 20.96 12.32
C GLY A 359 -23.07 20.20 11.73
N ILE A 360 -23.31 19.32 10.76
CA ILE A 360 -22.23 18.55 10.13
C ILE A 360 -21.31 19.43 9.27
N THR A 361 -21.83 20.48 8.63
CA THR A 361 -21.00 21.46 7.91
C THR A 361 -20.05 22.19 8.86
N ARG A 362 -20.56 22.71 9.98
CA ARG A 362 -19.72 23.39 10.99
C ARG A 362 -18.66 22.46 11.58
N LEU A 363 -19.02 21.19 11.83
CA LEU A 363 -18.07 20.19 12.28
C LEU A 363 -16.97 19.93 11.24
N PHE A 364 -17.35 19.74 9.98
CA PHE A 364 -16.38 19.58 8.88
C PHE A 364 -15.42 20.78 8.79
N MET A 365 -15.95 22.01 8.84
CA MET A 365 -15.13 23.22 8.84
C MET A 365 -14.17 23.26 10.03
N HIS A 366 -14.64 22.91 11.23
CA HIS A 366 -13.80 22.82 12.42
C HIS A 366 -12.66 21.82 12.23
N GLU A 367 -12.96 20.59 11.79
CA GLU A 367 -11.92 19.57 11.58
C GLU A 367 -10.93 19.95 10.47
N ALA A 368 -11.41 20.57 9.39
CA ALA A 368 -10.54 21.09 8.34
C ALA A 368 -9.58 22.17 8.87
N LEU A 369 -10.06 23.10 9.70
CA LEU A 369 -9.21 24.10 10.35
C LEU A 369 -8.16 23.45 11.26
N ARG A 370 -8.57 22.49 12.10
CA ARG A 370 -7.65 21.79 13.02
C ARG A 370 -6.54 21.02 12.32
N VAL A 371 -6.86 20.40 11.18
CA VAL A 371 -5.91 19.55 10.46
C VAL A 371 -4.98 20.38 9.56
N PHE A 372 -5.52 21.35 8.84
CA PHE A 372 -4.80 22.07 7.79
C PHE A 372 -4.38 23.47 8.23
N HIS A 373 -5.32 24.28 8.74
CA HIS A 373 -5.08 25.68 9.07
C HIS A 373 -4.15 25.88 10.27
N ASP A 374 -4.30 25.08 11.34
CA ASP A 374 -3.48 25.21 12.56
C ASP A 374 -1.98 24.97 12.31
N ARG A 375 -1.60 24.34 11.19
CA ARG A 375 -0.21 24.14 10.76
C ARG A 375 0.41 25.37 10.08
N LEU A 376 -0.42 26.31 9.63
CA LEU A 376 0.01 27.47 8.85
C LEU A 376 0.60 28.55 9.77
N ILE A 377 1.69 29.18 9.32
CA ILE A 377 2.43 30.14 10.15
C ILE A 377 1.97 31.58 9.90
N ASN A 378 2.02 32.03 8.64
CA ASN A 378 1.77 33.44 8.29
C ASN A 378 0.26 33.69 8.11
N GLN A 379 -0.13 34.98 8.13
CA GLN A 379 -1.52 35.36 7.92
C GLN A 379 -1.97 35.21 6.46
N GLU A 380 -1.04 35.28 5.51
CA GLU A 380 -1.31 35.10 4.08
C GLU A 380 -1.78 33.67 3.79
N ASP A 381 -1.05 32.63 4.22
CA ASP A 381 -1.43 31.24 3.98
C ASP A 381 -2.74 30.92 4.73
N LYS A 382 -2.92 31.48 5.93
CA LYS A 382 -4.17 31.35 6.70
C LYS A 382 -5.36 31.99 5.98
N GLY A 383 -5.18 33.19 5.44
CA GLY A 383 -6.17 33.88 4.61
C GLY A 383 -6.54 33.05 3.39
N PHE A 384 -5.54 32.57 2.65
CA PHE A 384 -5.70 31.66 1.52
C PHE A 384 -6.50 30.40 1.89
N PHE A 385 -6.19 29.76 3.03
CA PHE A 385 -6.94 28.59 3.49
C PHE A 385 -8.41 28.93 3.82
N ASN A 386 -8.65 30.06 4.46
CA ASN A 386 -10.01 30.49 4.82
C ASN A 386 -10.85 30.76 3.57
N GLU A 387 -10.28 31.42 2.56
CA GLU A 387 -10.94 31.64 1.27
C GLU A 387 -11.28 30.30 0.60
N MET A 388 -10.33 29.37 0.55
CA MET A 388 -10.56 28.02 0.04
C MET A 388 -11.64 27.29 0.84
N LEU A 389 -11.68 27.38 2.17
CA LEU A 389 -12.70 26.73 2.99
C LEU A 389 -14.11 27.29 2.72
N VAL A 390 -14.23 28.61 2.55
CA VAL A 390 -15.49 29.27 2.18
C VAL A 390 -15.95 28.86 0.78
N GLU A 391 -15.03 28.80 -0.17
CA GLU A 391 -15.27 28.32 -1.54
C GLU A 391 -15.82 26.88 -1.51
N MET A 392 -15.15 25.96 -0.81
CA MET A 392 -15.55 24.56 -0.71
C MET A 392 -16.90 24.40 -0.02
N THR A 393 -17.15 25.20 1.02
CA THR A 393 -18.43 25.17 1.74
C THR A 393 -19.57 25.62 0.83
N SER A 394 -19.39 26.73 0.10
CA SER A 394 -20.37 27.25 -0.86
C SER A 394 -20.61 26.26 -2.01
N LYS A 395 -19.54 25.68 -2.56
CA LYS A 395 -19.58 24.73 -3.68
C LYS A 395 -20.30 23.42 -3.35
N TYR A 396 -20.00 22.82 -2.20
CA TYR A 396 -20.47 21.47 -1.87
C TYR A 396 -21.68 21.42 -0.94
N PHE A 397 -21.81 22.39 -0.03
CA PHE A 397 -22.89 22.40 0.95
C PHE A 397 -24.02 23.37 0.58
N GLY A 398 -23.81 24.25 -0.41
CA GLY A 398 -24.71 25.37 -0.72
C GLY A 398 -24.53 26.51 0.30
N GLU A 399 -25.19 27.65 0.09
CA GLU A 399 -25.11 28.80 1.00
C GLU A 399 -25.51 28.42 2.44
N VAL A 400 -24.51 28.16 3.27
CA VAL A 400 -24.64 28.23 4.72
C VAL A 400 -24.29 29.66 5.06
N SER A 401 -25.31 30.51 5.18
CA SER A 401 -25.13 31.86 5.70
C SER A 401 -24.46 31.76 7.06
N ALA A 402 -23.18 32.10 7.11
CA ALA A 402 -22.44 32.26 8.36
C ALA A 402 -23.03 33.48 9.08
N LYS A 403 -23.96 33.23 9.99
CA LYS A 403 -24.35 34.17 11.03
C LYS A 403 -24.00 33.60 12.39
#